data_AF-A0A936A5Z3-F1
#
_entry.id   AF-A0A936A5Z3-F1
#
_cell.length_a   1.000
_cell.length_b   1.000
_cell.length_c   1.000
_cell.angle_alpha   90.00
_cell.angle_beta   90.00
_cell.angle_gamma   90.00
#
_symmetry.space_group_name_H-M   'P 1'
#
loop_
_entity.id
_entity.type
_entity.pdbx_description
1 polymer ?
#
loop_
_entity_poly.entity_id
_entity_poly.type
_entity_poly.pdbx_seq_one_letter_code
_entity_poly.pdbx_strand_id
1 'polypeptide(L)' 'MITKEKLLAQIESFPENISIDELIDRLIFIEKLENRILESEKEATISEEELKTIISKWSE' A
#
# COMPACT_ATOMS: atom_id res chain seq x y z
N MET A 1 -3.08 -0.44 7.54
CA MET A 1 -4.38 -1.05 7.89
C MET A 1 -5.33 0.12 7.99
N ILE A 2 -6.20 0.28 6.99
CA ILE A 2 -6.95 1.51 6.81
C ILE A 2 -8.05 1.62 7.86
N THR A 3 -8.07 2.74 8.59
CA THR A 3 -9.14 3.02 9.55
C THR A 3 -10.30 3.69 8.84
N LYS A 4 -11.52 3.46 9.34
CA LYS A 4 -12.75 4.06 8.81
C LYS A 4 -12.66 5.59 8.73
N GLU A 5 -12.02 6.22 9.70
CA GLU A 5 -11.82 7.67 9.77
C GLU A 5 -10.94 8.20 8.62
N LYS A 6 -9.79 7.54 8.35
CA LYS A 6 -8.90 7.91 7.24
C LYS A 6 -9.56 7.71 5.89
N LEU A 7 -10.34 6.64 5.75
CA LEU A 7 -11.09 6.35 4.52
C LEU A 7 -12.14 7.45 4.26
N LEU A 8 -12.90 7.84 5.27
CA LEU A 8 -13.90 8.92 5.16
C LEU A 8 -13.25 10.25 4.75
N ALA A 9 -12.13 10.63 5.37
CA ALA A 9 -11.41 11.86 5.03
C ALA A 9 -10.91 11.86 3.57
N GLN A 10 -10.53 10.69 3.03
CA GLN A 10 -10.16 10.58 1.62
C GLN A 10 -11.36 10.65 0.70
N ILE A 11 -12.48 10.01 1.05
CA ILE A 11 -13.73 10.07 0.30
C ILE A 11 -14.25 11.51 0.20
N GLU A 12 -14.05 12.35 1.22
CA GLU A 12 -14.38 13.79 1.15
C GLU A 12 -13.60 14.54 0.05
N SER A 13 -12.43 14.04 -0.37
CA SER A 13 -11.67 14.62 -1.49
C SER A 13 -12.05 14.03 -2.86
N PHE A 14 -13.02 13.11 -2.91
CA PHE A 14 -13.40 12.48 -4.16
C PHE A 14 -14.27 13.43 -4.99
N PRO A 15 -14.17 13.37 -6.33
CA PRO A 15 -15.02 14.15 -7.20
C PRO A 15 -16.49 13.78 -6.99
N GLU A 16 -17.38 14.75 -7.22
CA GLU A 16 -18.83 14.62 -7.05
C GLU A 16 -19.43 13.50 -7.92
N ASN A 17 -18.76 13.18 -9.03
CA ASN A 17 -19.05 12.02 -9.87
C ASN A 17 -17.77 11.20 -10.02
N ILE A 18 -17.84 9.92 -9.66
CA ILE A 18 -16.77 8.94 -9.83
C ILE A 18 -17.38 7.64 -10.36
N SER A 19 -16.65 6.94 -11.23
CA SER A 19 -17.05 5.61 -11.67
C SER A 19 -16.66 4.55 -10.63
N ILE A 20 -17.37 3.41 -10.63
CA ILE A 20 -17.04 2.30 -9.74
C ILE A 20 -15.61 1.80 -9.99
N ASP A 21 -15.18 1.70 -11.26
CA ASP A 21 -13.81 1.30 -11.61
C ASP A 21 -12.76 2.24 -11.01
N GLU A 22 -12.95 3.55 -11.13
CA GLU A 22 -12.00 4.54 -10.62
C GLU A 22 -11.97 4.57 -9.08
N LEU A 23 -13.11 4.33 -8.43
CA LEU A 23 -13.18 4.13 -6.99
C LEU A 23 -12.36 2.90 -6.55
N ILE A 24 -12.50 1.77 -7.23
CA ILE A 24 -11.77 0.53 -6.91
C ILE A 24 -10.26 0.74 -7.05
N ASP A 25 -9.80 1.32 -8.17
CA ASP A 25 -8.38 1.60 -8.40
C ASP A 25 -7.79 2.50 -7.32
N ARG A 26 -8.55 3.54 -6.93
CA ARG A 26 -8.10 4.49 -5.92
C ARG A 26 -8.01 3.83 -4.54
N LEU A 27 -8.96 2.97 -4.17
CA LEU A 27 -8.89 2.18 -2.92
C LEU A 27 -7.69 1.24 -2.90
N ILE A 28 -7.40 0.54 -4.00
CA ILE A 28 -6.22 -0.33 -4.12
C ILE A 28 -4.94 0.50 -3.97
N PHE A 29 -4.89 1.69 -4.56
CA PHE A 29 -3.74 2.58 -4.46
C PHE A 29 -3.51 3.06 -3.01
N ILE A 30 -4.59 3.45 -2.32
CA ILE A 30 -4.56 3.87 -0.91
C ILE A 30 -4.04 2.73 -0.03
N GLU A 31 -4.54 1.51 -0.22
CA GLU A 31 -4.08 0.34 0.53
C GLU A 31 -2.58 0.08 0.33
N LYS A 32 -2.10 0.15 -0.92
CA LYS A 32 -0.68 0.00 -1.25
C LYS A 32 0.17 1.10 -0.60
N LEU A 33 -0.29 2.34 -0.58
CA LEU A 33 0.42 3.44 0.07
C LEU A 33 0.51 3.23 1.58
N GLU A 34 -0.60 2.86 2.24
CA GLU A 34 -0.58 2.58 3.67
C GLU A 34 0.31 1.39 4.02
N ASN A 35 0.31 0.33 3.19
CA ASN A 35 1.21 -0.80 3.38
C ASN A 35 2.67 -0.35 3.27
N ARG A 36 3.03 0.44 2.26
CA ARG A 36 4.40 0.96 2.13
C ARG A 36 4.79 1.90 3.27
N ILE A 37 3.88 2.74 3.75
CA ILE A 37 4.13 3.60 4.90
C ILE A 37 4.38 2.73 6.14
N LEU A 38 3.57 1.71 6.36
CA LEU A 38 3.78 0.76 7.46
C LEU A 38 5.08 -0.01 7.31
N GLU A 39 5.47 -0.43 6.10
CA GLU A 39 6.76 -1.08 5.82
C GLU A 39 7.93 -0.13 6.04
N SER A 40 7.77 1.14 5.68
CA SER A 40 8.77 2.20 5.91
C SER A 40 8.90 2.55 7.38
N GLU A 41 7.80 2.63 8.12
CA GLU A 41 7.78 2.90 9.57
C GLU A 41 8.27 1.69 10.38
N LYS A 42 8.18 0.47 9.82
CA LYS A 42 8.64 -0.76 10.48
C LYS A 42 10.14 -1.03 10.43
N GLU A 43 10.98 -0.13 9.90
CA GLU A 43 12.40 -0.44 9.65
C GLU A 43 12.56 -1.81 8.95
N ALA A 44 11.69 -2.12 7.98
CA ALA A 44 11.81 -3.32 7.15
C ALA A 44 12.94 -3.18 6.11
N THR A 45 14.06 -2.57 6.51
CA THR A 45 15.32 -2.67 5.81
C THR A 45 15.88 -4.05 6.10
N ILE A 46 15.65 -4.98 5.19
CA ILE A 46 16.38 -6.24 5.16
C ILE A 46 17.84 -5.94 4.76
N SER A 47 18.79 -6.48 5.52
CA SER A 47 20.21 -6.40 5.17
C SER A 47 20.46 -7.01 3.80
N GLU A 48 21.50 -6.55 3.10
CA GLU A 48 21.86 -7.06 1.75
C GLU A 48 21.99 -8.60 1.69
N GLU A 49 22.41 -9.20 2.80
CA GLU A 49 22.53 -10.65 3.02
C GLU A 49 21.16 -11.38 2.99
N GLU A 50 20.11 -10.79 3.57
CA GLU A 50 18.74 -11.31 3.56
C GLU A 50 18.13 -11.18 2.16
N LEU A 51 18.44 -10.07 1.47
CA LEU A 51 18.03 -9.81 0.10
C LEU A 51 18.61 -10.84 -0.87
N LYS A 52 19.91 -11.17 -0.76
CA LYS A 52 20.55 -12.24 -1.54
C LYS A 52 19.89 -13.60 -1.32
N THR A 53 19.54 -13.92 -0.07
CA THR A 53 18.92 -15.21 0.27
C THR A 53 17.54 -15.36 -0.36
N ILE A 54 16.73 -14.29 -0.38
CA ILE A 54 15.40 -14.29 -1.01
C ILE A 54 15.53 -14.45 -2.54
N ILE A 55 16.47 -13.75 -3.17
CA ILE A 55 16.72 -13.82 -4.61
C ILE A 55 17.21 -15.21 -5.03
N SER A 56 18.12 -15.83 -4.27
CA SER A 56 18.58 -17.19 -4.55
C SER A 56 17.46 -18.22 -4.48
N LYS A 57 16.52 -18.07 -3.52
CA LYS A 57 15.35 -18.94 -3.39
C LYS A 57 14.34 -18.81 -4.53
N TRP A 58 14.31 -17.67 -5.24
CA TRP A 58 13.45 -17.47 -6.40
C TRP A 58 14.07 -17.98 -7.70
N SER A 59 15.36 -18.36 -7.66
CA SER A 59 16.11 -18.88 -8.80
C SER A 59 16.16 -20.42 -8.84
N GLU A 60 15.44 -21.11 -7.94
CA GLU A 60 15.19 -22.56 -7.97
C GLU A 60 13.80 -22.90 -8.54
#